data_AF-A0A7S2FC57-F1
#
_entry.id   AF-A0A7S2FC57-F1
#
_cell.length_a   1.000
_cell.length_b   1.000
_cell.length_c   1.000
_cell.angle_alpha   90.00
_cell.angle_beta   90.00
_cell.angle_gamma   90.00
#
_symmetry.space_group_name_H-M   'P 1'
#
loop_
_entity.id
_entity.type
_entity.pdbx_description
1 polymer ?
#
loop_
_entity_poly.entity_id
_entity_poly.type
_entity_poly.pdbx_seq_one_letter_code
_entity_poly.pdbx_strand_id
1 'polypeptide(L)'
;IGNPFGWSNTLTSGIVSGLDRDVPGEGGAILGGCVQVDAAINPGNSGGALLNSKGKLIGLNTAVVQKAGAFAGIGFAIPLSVAAPVVDRLASGATAMPASLGATFDGAKTLGAFGLPPEGALVSSVDATGPAA
;
A
#
# COMPACT_ATOMS: atom_id res chain seq x y z
N ILE A 1 6.04 -13.74 5.99
CA ILE A 1 5.60 -15.09 6.40
C ILE A 1 4.27 -15.38 5.71
N GLY A 2 4.06 -16.58 5.17
CA GLY A 2 2.82 -16.94 4.50
C GLY A 2 2.75 -18.40 4.07
N ASN A 3 1.85 -18.68 3.13
CA ASN A 3 1.65 -20.01 2.54
C ASN A 3 1.84 -19.95 1.01
N PRO A 4 3.07 -19.66 0.52
CA PRO A 4 3.32 -19.47 -0.90
C PRO A 4 3.11 -20.78 -1.67
N PHE A 5 2.33 -20.74 -2.74
CA PHE A 5 2.03 -21.91 -3.59
C PHE A 5 1.49 -23.15 -2.83
N GLY A 6 0.89 -22.97 -1.65
CA GLY A 6 0.40 -24.07 -0.82
C GLY A 6 1.44 -24.72 0.09
N TRP A 7 2.67 -24.18 0.15
CA TRP A 7 3.69 -24.58 1.12
C TRP A 7 3.49 -23.85 2.45
N SER A 8 2.96 -24.57 3.44
CA SER A 8 2.63 -24.03 4.75
C SER A 8 3.85 -23.38 5.44
N ASN A 9 3.61 -22.24 6.10
CA ASN A 9 4.54 -21.62 7.07
C ASN A 9 5.91 -21.20 6.50
N THR A 10 5.94 -20.69 5.27
CA THR A 10 7.19 -20.19 4.68
C THR A 10 7.56 -18.82 5.27
N LEU A 11 8.81 -18.70 5.73
CA LEU A 11 9.43 -17.46 6.17
C LEU A 11 10.54 -17.07 5.19
N THR A 12 10.50 -15.80 4.76
CA THR A 12 11.55 -15.17 3.95
C THR A 12 12.08 -13.97 4.73
N SER A 13 13.34 -13.61 4.49
CA SER A 13 14.00 -12.47 5.13
C SER A 13 14.61 -11.56 4.07
N GLY A 14 14.81 -10.30 4.43
CA GLY A 14 15.31 -9.25 3.57
C GLY A 14 15.43 -7.95 4.35
N ILE A 15 15.57 -6.84 3.63
CA ILE A 15 15.68 -5.48 4.16
C ILE A 15 14.51 -4.61 3.68
N VAL A 16 14.36 -3.46 4.32
CA VAL A 16 13.53 -2.38 3.79
C VAL A 16 14.33 -1.68 2.69
N SER A 17 13.85 -1.79 1.45
CA SER A 17 14.48 -1.21 0.26
C SER A 17 13.96 0.19 -0.06
N GLY A 18 12.83 0.58 0.53
CA GLY A 18 12.22 1.89 0.34
C GLY A 18 10.97 2.06 1.20
N LEU A 19 10.59 3.32 1.40
CA LEU A 19 9.38 3.70 2.12
C LEU A 19 8.53 4.59 1.20
N ASP A 20 7.28 4.79 1.61
CA ASP A 20 6.35 5.73 0.99
C ASP A 20 6.16 5.50 -0.52
N ARG A 21 5.88 4.24 -0.87
CA ARG A 21 5.64 3.82 -2.26
C ARG A 21 4.16 3.82 -2.56
N ASP A 22 3.80 4.48 -3.65
CA ASP A 22 2.50 4.31 -4.28
C ASP A 22 2.53 3.07 -5.18
N VAL A 23 1.65 2.12 -4.90
CA VAL A 23 1.60 0.84 -5.59
C VAL A 23 0.21 0.64 -6.19
N PRO A 24 0.08 0.26 -7.47
CA PRO A 24 -1.20 -0.11 -8.05
C PRO A 24 -1.81 -1.28 -7.28
N GLY A 25 -3.01 -1.06 -6.75
CA GLY A 25 -3.85 -2.07 -6.12
C GLY A 25 -4.89 -2.63 -7.09
N GLU A 26 -5.73 -3.52 -6.56
CA GLU A 26 -6.83 -4.10 -7.31
C GLU A 26 -7.93 -3.05 -7.58
N GLY A 27 -8.66 -3.21 -8.69
CA GLY A 27 -9.77 -2.31 -9.05
C GLY A 27 -9.34 -0.87 -9.40
N GLY A 28 -8.06 -0.62 -9.67
CA GLY A 28 -7.53 0.71 -9.99
C GLY A 28 -7.25 1.58 -8.77
N ALA A 29 -7.38 1.05 -7.55
CA ALA A 29 -6.97 1.74 -6.34
C ALA A 29 -5.45 1.93 -6.29
N ILE A 30 -4.98 2.97 -5.60
CA ILE A 30 -3.56 3.14 -5.27
C ILE A 30 -3.37 2.81 -3.79
N LEU A 31 -2.47 1.87 -3.52
CA LEU A 31 -1.98 1.58 -2.18
C LEU A 31 -0.85 2.55 -1.86
N GLY A 32 -1.20 3.66 -1.23
CA GLY A 32 -0.24 4.69 -0.82
C GLY A 32 0.55 4.31 0.42
N GLY A 33 1.75 4.87 0.56
CA GLY A 33 2.56 4.72 1.77
C GLY A 33 3.16 3.34 1.98
N CYS A 34 3.23 2.48 0.95
CA CYS A 34 3.72 1.11 1.10
C CYS A 34 5.19 1.05 1.51
N VAL A 35 5.53 0.05 2.32
CA VAL A 35 6.91 -0.34 2.62
C VAL A 35 7.40 -1.27 1.51
N GLN A 36 8.52 -0.94 0.88
CA GLN A 36 9.18 -1.79 -0.10
C GLN A 36 10.22 -2.69 0.59
N VAL A 37 10.22 -3.97 0.24
CA VAL A 37 11.18 -4.96 0.74
C VAL A 37 11.73 -5.83 -0.40
N ASP A 38 12.91 -6.40 -0.19
CA ASP A 38 13.50 -7.41 -1.08
C ASP A 38 13.32 -8.85 -0.58
N ALA A 39 12.71 -9.02 0.60
CA ALA A 39 12.29 -10.32 1.11
C ALA A 39 11.36 -10.98 0.08
N ALA A 40 11.61 -12.25 -0.23
CA ALA A 40 10.85 -12.94 -1.25
C ALA A 40 9.34 -12.99 -0.92
N ILE A 41 8.53 -12.39 -1.79
CA ILE A 41 7.06 -12.39 -1.75
C ILE A 41 6.56 -13.09 -3.01
N ASN A 42 5.71 -14.08 -2.84
CA ASN A 42 5.07 -14.83 -3.92
C ASN A 42 3.57 -14.98 -3.63
N PRO A 43 2.73 -15.33 -4.62
CA PRO A 43 1.33 -15.66 -4.37
C PRO A 43 1.17 -16.65 -3.21
N GLY A 44 0.32 -16.30 -2.23
CA GLY A 44 0.16 -17.03 -0.96
C GLY A 44 0.90 -16.40 0.23
N ASN A 45 1.83 -15.46 0.01
CA ASN A 45 2.34 -14.56 1.06
C ASN A 45 1.43 -13.34 1.27
N SER A 46 0.63 -12.95 0.29
CA SER A 46 -0.32 -11.83 0.38
C SER A 46 -1.29 -12.01 1.55
N GLY A 47 -1.48 -10.96 2.35
CA GLY A 47 -2.21 -10.96 3.62
C GLY A 47 -1.37 -11.40 4.82
N GLY A 48 -0.21 -12.02 4.61
CA GLY A 48 0.67 -12.49 5.66
C GLY A 48 1.53 -11.40 6.31
N ALA A 49 2.09 -11.69 7.49
CA ALA A 49 2.86 -10.75 8.28
C ALA A 49 4.23 -10.38 7.66
N LEU A 50 4.57 -9.10 7.74
CA LEU A 50 5.93 -8.56 7.65
C LEU A 50 6.39 -8.19 9.06
N LEU A 51 7.47 -8.82 9.53
CA LEU A 51 8.03 -8.61 10.86
C LEU A 51 9.39 -7.91 10.78
N ASN A 52 9.71 -7.09 11.78
CA ASN A 52 11.09 -6.62 11.97
C ASN A 52 11.96 -7.69 12.65
N SER A 53 13.26 -7.44 12.78
CA SER A 53 14.24 -8.36 13.38
C SER A 53 13.97 -8.71 14.86
N LYS A 54 13.08 -7.96 15.54
CA LYS A 54 12.61 -8.26 16.90
C LYS A 54 11.30 -9.06 16.93
N GLY A 55 10.83 -9.54 15.78
CA GLY A 55 9.57 -10.27 15.65
C GLY A 55 8.32 -9.40 15.78
N LYS A 56 8.44 -8.07 15.74
CA LYS A 56 7.28 -7.18 15.80
C LYS A 56 6.66 -7.01 14.43
N LEU A 57 5.33 -7.08 14.35
CA LEU A 57 4.59 -6.79 13.12
C LEU A 57 4.79 -5.32 12.71
N ILE A 58 5.21 -5.10 11.48
CA ILE A 58 5.41 -3.76 10.91
C ILE A 58 4.56 -3.51 9.65
N GLY A 59 4.02 -4.56 9.04
CA GLY A 59 3.12 -4.43 7.90
C GLY A 59 2.52 -5.76 7.46
N LEU A 60 1.66 -5.69 6.44
CA LEU A 60 1.01 -6.83 5.80
C LEU A 60 1.51 -6.94 4.36
N ASN A 61 2.04 -8.09 3.96
CA ASN A 61 2.50 -8.30 2.59
C ASN A 61 1.29 -8.21 1.65
N THR A 62 1.40 -7.45 0.57
CA THR A 62 0.22 -7.15 -0.27
C THR A 62 0.50 -7.37 -1.74
N ALA A 63 1.54 -6.72 -2.27
CA ALA A 63 1.82 -6.67 -3.70
C ALA A 63 3.28 -6.99 -3.99
N VAL A 64 3.56 -7.30 -5.26
CA VAL A 64 4.88 -7.72 -5.71
C VAL A 64 5.09 -7.37 -7.17
N VAL A 65 6.30 -7.00 -7.55
CA VAL A 65 6.70 -6.94 -8.95
C VAL A 65 7.16 -8.33 -9.38
N GLN A 66 6.52 -8.85 -10.41
CA GLN A 66 6.91 -10.11 -11.04
C GLN A 66 7.42 -9.87 -12.44
N LYS A 67 8.42 -10.66 -12.85
CA LYS A 67 8.89 -10.73 -14.23
C LYS A 67 8.85 -12.19 -14.66
N ALA A 68 8.11 -12.47 -15.74
CA ALA A 68 7.85 -13.84 -16.21
C ALA A 68 7.31 -14.80 -15.11
N GLY A 69 6.45 -14.29 -14.21
CA GLY A 69 5.85 -15.06 -13.12
C GLY A 69 6.76 -15.32 -11.91
N ALA A 70 8.01 -14.84 -11.93
CA ALA A 70 8.93 -14.96 -10.81
C ALA A 70 9.04 -13.64 -10.03
N PHE A 71 9.28 -13.74 -8.73
CA PHE A 71 9.63 -12.61 -7.88
C PHE A 71 10.83 -11.84 -8.44
N ALA A 72 10.67 -10.53 -8.64
CA ALA A 72 11.71 -9.68 -9.24
C ALA A 72 12.57 -8.93 -8.21
N GLY A 73 12.53 -9.30 -6.93
CA GLY A 73 13.27 -8.60 -5.87
C GLY A 73 12.56 -7.36 -5.31
N ILE A 74 11.30 -7.12 -5.68
CA ILE A 74 10.54 -5.95 -5.25
C ILE A 74 9.18 -6.41 -4.72
N GLY A 75 9.05 -6.40 -3.40
CA GLY A 75 7.83 -6.68 -2.67
C GLY A 75 7.30 -5.43 -1.96
N PHE A 76 5.99 -5.40 -1.70
CA PHE A 76 5.33 -4.29 -1.03
C PHE A 76 4.43 -4.78 0.10
N ALA A 77 4.47 -4.05 1.21
CA ALA A 77 3.62 -4.28 2.36
C ALA A 77 2.87 -3.00 2.77
N ILE A 78 1.59 -3.14 3.10
CA ILE A 78 0.81 -2.08 3.74
C ILE A 78 1.35 -1.89 5.17
N PRO A 79 1.70 -0.66 5.60
CA PRO A 79 2.17 -0.42 6.96
C PRO A 79 1.13 -0.76 8.03
N LEU A 80 1.59 -1.22 9.20
CA LEU A 80 0.67 -1.52 10.31
C LEU A 80 -0.10 -0.28 10.79
N SER A 81 0.48 0.92 10.68
CA SER A 81 -0.21 2.18 11.00
C SER A 81 -1.45 2.44 10.14
N VAL A 82 -1.49 1.88 8.92
CA VAL A 82 -2.63 1.96 8.00
C VAL A 82 -3.59 0.80 8.24
N ALA A 83 -3.06 -0.42 8.40
CA ALA A 83 -3.88 -1.62 8.52
C ALA A 83 -4.58 -1.75 9.88
N ALA A 84 -3.94 -1.39 10.99
CA ALA A 84 -4.49 -1.62 12.32
C ALA A 84 -5.83 -0.89 12.57
N PRO A 85 -5.98 0.41 12.24
CA PRO A 85 -7.28 1.09 12.40
C PRO A 85 -8.39 0.49 11.54
N VAL A 86 -8.05 -0.03 10.36
CA VAL A 86 -9.00 -0.73 9.47
C VAL A 86 -9.47 -2.03 10.11
N VAL A 87 -8.53 -2.82 10.65
CA VAL A 87 -8.84 -4.06 11.37
C VAL A 87 -9.74 -3.79 12.58
N ASP A 88 -9.42 -2.77 13.38
CA ASP A 88 -10.20 -2.41 14.57
C ASP A 88 -11.65 -2.04 14.21
N ARG A 89 -11.86 -1.27 13.12
CA ARG A 89 -13.19 -0.92 12.63
C ARG A 89 -13.97 -2.14 12.14
N LEU A 90 -13.32 -3.00 11.35
CA LEU A 90 -13.97 -4.23 10.85
C LEU A 90 -14.33 -5.17 12.01
N ALA A 91 -13.44 -5.30 13.00
CA ALA A 91 -13.67 -6.12 14.19
C ALA A 91 -14.81 -5.58 15.06
N SER A 92 -15.04 -4.26 15.07
CA SER A 92 -16.19 -3.65 15.75
C SER A 92 -17.51 -3.78 14.97
N GLY A 93 -17.52 -4.47 13.83
CA GLY A 93 -18.69 -4.63 12.95
C GLY A 93 -18.99 -3.39 12.09
N ALA A 94 -18.11 -2.39 12.07
CA ALA A 94 -18.27 -1.23 11.20
C ALA A 94 -17.70 -1.53 9.81
N THR A 95 -18.24 -0.86 8.78
CA THR A 95 -17.58 -0.84 7.48
C THR A 95 -16.29 -0.03 7.58
N ALA A 96 -15.23 -0.50 6.92
CA ALA A 96 -13.98 0.24 6.79
C ALA A 96 -13.91 0.90 5.41
N MET A 97 -14.76 1.90 5.21
CA MET A 97 -14.62 2.81 4.06
C MET A 97 -13.64 3.93 4.45
N PRO A 98 -12.61 4.20 3.63
CA PRO A 98 -11.78 5.38 3.78
C PRO A 98 -12.64 6.64 3.71
N ALA A 99 -12.33 7.63 4.56
CA ALA A 99 -12.91 8.95 4.38
C ALA A 99 -12.37 9.55 3.08
N SER A 100 -13.25 10.22 2.32
CA SER A 100 -12.88 10.95 1.11
C SER A 100 -13.16 12.44 1.32
N LEU A 101 -12.29 13.28 0.76
CA LEU A 101 -12.57 14.72 0.67
C LEU A 101 -13.63 15.02 -0.40
N GLY A 102 -13.94 14.08 -1.29
CA GLY A 102 -14.81 14.35 -2.44
C GLY A 102 -14.13 15.28 -3.45
N ALA A 103 -12.81 15.15 -3.64
CA ALA A 103 -12.06 15.90 -4.61
C ALA A 103 -11.07 15.00 -5.34
N THR A 104 -10.80 15.30 -6.61
CA THR A 104 -9.77 14.64 -7.41
C THR A 104 -8.52 15.50 -7.41
N PHE A 105 -7.37 14.84 -7.27
CA PHE A 105 -6.08 15.52 -7.18
C PHE A 105 -5.14 15.01 -8.26
N ASP A 106 -4.47 15.93 -8.95
CA ASP A 106 -3.36 15.61 -9.83
C ASP A 106 -2.03 15.82 -9.09
N GLY A 107 -1.09 14.92 -9.35
CA GLY A 107 0.20 14.91 -8.66
C GLY A 107 1.15 16.04 -9.12
N ALA A 108 2.23 16.22 -8.35
CA ALA A 108 3.24 17.26 -8.51
C ALA A 108 3.79 17.44 -9.95
N LYS A 109 3.80 16.38 -10.77
CA LYS A 109 4.24 16.44 -12.17
C LYS A 109 3.38 17.36 -13.04
N THR A 110 2.13 17.59 -12.68
CA THR A 110 1.21 18.49 -13.42
C THR A 110 1.36 19.95 -13.01
N LEU A 111 1.86 20.24 -11.80
CA LEU A 111 1.96 21.59 -11.25
C LEU A 111 2.83 22.52 -12.11
N GLY A 112 3.93 22.00 -12.65
CA GLY A 112 4.83 22.77 -13.51
C GLY A 112 4.17 23.30 -14.79
N ALA A 113 3.18 22.59 -15.33
CA ALA A 113 2.43 23.05 -16.51
C ALA A 113 1.59 24.30 -16.22
N PHE A 114 1.26 24.54 -14.95
CA PHE A 114 0.53 25.71 -14.47
C PHE A 114 1.45 26.77 -13.83
N GLY A 115 2.77 26.61 -13.90
CA GLY A 115 3.73 27.52 -13.27
C GLY A 115 3.71 27.50 -11.74
N LEU A 116 3.19 26.42 -11.14
CA LEU A 116 3.09 26.25 -9.70
C LEU A 116 4.36 25.60 -9.12
N PRO A 117 4.65 25.81 -7.81
CA PRO A 117 5.75 25.12 -7.14
C PRO A 117 5.58 23.59 -7.21
N PRO A 118 6.67 22.81 -7.20
CA PRO A 118 6.60 21.35 -7.29
C PRO A 118 6.05 20.69 -6.02
N GLU A 119 5.82 21.45 -4.95
CA GLU A 119 5.20 20.99 -3.71
C GLU A 119 3.67 21.18 -3.73
N GLY A 120 2.94 20.11 -3.39
CA GLY A 120 1.49 20.14 -3.22
C GLY A 120 0.75 19.21 -4.17
N ALA A 121 -0.56 19.42 -4.26
CA ALA A 121 -1.46 18.69 -5.14
C ALA A 121 -2.40 19.67 -5.85
N LEU A 122 -2.65 19.45 -7.13
CA LEU A 122 -3.60 20.25 -7.89
C LEU A 122 -4.99 19.66 -7.71
N VAL A 123 -5.97 20.45 -7.26
CA VAL A 123 -7.37 20.02 -7.23
C VAL A 123 -7.92 20.10 -8.65
N SER A 124 -8.16 18.96 -9.28
CA SER A 124 -8.66 18.88 -10.67
C SER A 124 -10.20 18.86 -10.73
N SER A 125 -10.87 18.37 -9.69
CA SER A 125 -12.32 18.48 -9.53
C SER A 125 -12.73 18.37 -8.07
N VAL A 126 -13.90 18.94 -7.75
CA VAL A 126 -14.56 18.79 -6.45
C VAL A 126 -15.98 18.29 -6.71
N ASP A 127 -16.38 17.23 -5.99
CA ASP A 127 -17.75 16.77 -5.91
C ASP A 127 -18.56 17.81 -5.13
N ALA A 128 -19.53 18.44 -5.79
CA ALA A 128 -20.35 19.50 -5.21
C ALA A 128 -21.19 19.05 -4.01
N THR A 129 -21.34 17.73 -3.79
CA THR A 129 -22.03 17.16 -2.63
C THR A 129 -21.06 16.63 -1.56
N GLY A 130 -19.76 16.67 -1.84
CA GLY A 130 -18.70 16.12 -1.02
C GLY A 130 -18.17 17.09 0.04
N PRO A 131 -17.36 16.60 1.00
CA PRO A 131 -16.85 17.40 2.11
C PRO A 131 -15.93 18.59 1.75
N ALA A 132 -15.36 18.63 0.54
CA ALA A 132 -14.45 19.68 0.10
C ALA A 132 -15.12 20.86 -0.62
N ALA A 133 -16.44 20.79 -0.86
CA ALA A 133 -17.21 21.85 -1.51
C ALA A 133 -17.46 23.08 -0.60
#